data_AF-A0A7V2CNU3-F1
#
_entry.id   AF-A0A7V2CNU3-F1
#
_cell.length_a   1.000
_cell.length_b   1.000
_cell.length_c   1.000
_cell.angle_alpha   90.00
_cell.angle_beta   90.00
_cell.angle_gamma   90.00
#
_symmetry.space_group_name_H-M   'P 1'
#
loop_
_entity.id
_entity.type
_entity.pdbx_description
1 polymer ?
#
loop_
_entity_poly.entity_id
_entity_poly.type
_entity_poly.pdbx_seq_one_letter_code
_entity_poly.pdbx_strand_id
1 'polypeptide(L)'
;MRLASRWAFFDTGETDRYLAGFPFPGAVAGDRQYVLYLVCEPGLGEKRIGDSGDRVWPRAAGFFIQERGRHAGLTRMTAGTVRVKRVPFAGRKRRKIEVAIQCDDGTVLSGQMRAVESLLELRDFQEGPHAADVAALAADHRHGPPAHAGIR
;
A
#
# COMPACT_ATOMS: atom_id res chain seq x y z
N MET A 1 10.98 -9.87 2.03
CA MET A 1 11.85 -8.68 1.94
C MET A 1 11.53 -7.69 3.04
N ARG A 2 12.55 -7.12 3.72
CA ARG A 2 12.36 -6.12 4.77
C ARG A 2 12.59 -4.71 4.23
N LEU A 3 11.60 -3.84 4.41
CA LEU A 3 11.58 -2.49 3.83
C LEU A 3 11.58 -1.40 4.90
N ALA A 4 12.36 -0.34 4.66
CA ALA A 4 12.35 0.90 5.43
C ALA A 4 12.41 2.09 4.47
N SER A 5 11.47 3.03 4.59
CA SER A 5 11.38 4.18 3.70
C SER A 5 11.51 5.51 4.47
N ARG A 6 12.23 6.44 3.85
CA ARG A 6 12.23 7.88 4.19
C ARG A 6 11.31 8.71 3.29
N TRP A 7 10.78 8.10 2.23
CA TRP A 7 9.89 8.71 1.24
C TRP A 7 8.55 8.00 1.33
N ALA A 8 7.70 8.48 2.25
CA ALA A 8 6.38 7.92 2.46
C ALA A 8 5.38 9.05 2.69
N PHE A 9 4.25 8.96 2.01
CA PHE A 9 3.19 9.95 2.01
C PHE A 9 1.84 9.33 2.27
N PHE A 10 0.94 10.15 2.79
CA PHE A 10 -0.45 9.75 2.95
C PHE A 10 -1.40 10.92 2.70
N ASP A 11 -2.64 10.55 2.38
CA ASP A 11 -3.80 11.43 2.28
C ASP A 11 -4.98 10.72 2.95
N THR A 12 -5.86 11.48 3.55
CA THR A 12 -7.01 10.96 4.29
C THR A 12 -8.28 11.57 3.73
N GLY A 13 -9.26 10.73 3.44
CA GLY A 13 -10.53 11.16 2.86
C GLY A 13 -11.57 10.06 3.01
N GLU A 14 -12.38 9.88 1.96
CA GLU A 14 -13.31 8.73 1.87
C GLU A 14 -12.55 7.39 1.95
N THR A 15 -11.35 7.34 1.36
CA THR A 15 -10.39 6.24 1.50
C THR A 15 -9.05 6.83 1.92
N ASP A 16 -8.38 6.20 2.88
CA ASP A 16 -7.00 6.55 3.22
C ASP A 16 -6.06 6.00 2.16
N ARG A 17 -5.13 6.83 1.69
CA ARG A 17 -4.15 6.46 0.65
C ARG A 17 -2.76 6.57 1.21
N TYR A 18 -1.91 5.62 0.86
CA TYR A 18 -0.51 5.61 1.28
C TYR A 18 0.38 5.30 0.09
N LEU A 19 1.46 6.05 -0.01
CA LEU A 19 2.48 5.90 -1.04
C LEU A 19 3.83 5.82 -0.36
N ALA A 20 4.63 4.81 -0.68
CA ALA A 20 5.98 4.70 -0.14
C ALA A 20 6.96 4.20 -1.19
N GLY A 21 8.11 4.84 -1.24
CA GLY A 21 9.21 4.52 -2.14
C GLY A 21 10.37 3.96 -1.35
N PHE A 22 10.99 2.89 -1.84
CA PHE A 22 12.11 2.22 -1.18
C PHE A 22 13.30 2.14 -2.13
N PRO A 23 14.53 2.31 -1.59
CA PRO A 23 15.73 1.98 -2.34
C PRO A 23 15.88 0.45 -2.42
N PHE A 24 17.02 -0.01 -2.94
CA PHE A 24 17.34 -1.44 -2.92
C PHE A 24 17.26 -2.05 -1.52
N PRO A 25 16.88 -3.35 -1.40
CA PRO A 25 16.82 -4.01 -0.10
C PRO A 25 18.19 -3.99 0.57
N GLY A 26 18.23 -3.56 1.83
CA GLY A 26 19.47 -3.37 2.58
C GLY A 26 20.11 -1.99 2.41
N ALA A 27 19.71 -1.20 1.41
CA ALA A 27 20.12 0.20 1.29
C ALA A 27 19.25 1.10 2.19
N VAL A 28 19.88 2.10 2.81
CA VAL A 28 19.21 3.10 3.66
C VAL A 28 18.85 4.36 2.85
N ALA A 29 19.51 4.57 1.72
CA ALA A 29 19.34 5.71 0.82
C ALA A 29 19.64 5.30 -0.64
N GLY A 30 19.22 6.14 -1.60
CA GLY A 30 19.39 5.93 -3.04
C GLY A 30 18.13 6.26 -3.82
N ASP A 31 18.18 6.04 -5.14
CA ASP A 31 17.00 6.13 -6.01
C ASP A 31 15.90 5.21 -5.49
N ARG A 32 14.65 5.65 -5.67
CA ARG A 32 13.48 4.78 -5.49
C ARG A 32 13.58 3.69 -6.55
N GLN A 33 13.52 2.44 -6.12
CA GLN A 33 13.54 1.27 -6.99
C GLN A 33 12.28 0.44 -6.82
N TYR A 34 11.62 0.61 -5.68
CA TYR A 34 10.38 -0.05 -5.36
C TYR A 34 9.36 0.97 -4.87
N VAL A 35 8.11 0.83 -5.30
CA VAL A 35 7.01 1.68 -4.89
C VAL A 35 5.89 0.79 -4.33
N LEU A 36 5.37 1.19 -3.18
CA LEU A 36 4.22 0.59 -2.52
C LEU A 36 3.09 1.60 -2.54
N TYR A 37 1.96 1.22 -3.14
CA TYR A 37 0.74 2.02 -3.10
C TYR A 37 -0.36 1.23 -2.40
N LEU A 38 -1.00 1.85 -1.41
CA LEU A 38 -2.05 1.26 -0.60
C LEU A 38 -3.28 2.16 -0.59
N VAL A 39 -4.44 1.54 -0.68
CA VAL A 39 -5.75 2.14 -0.41
C VAL A 39 -6.37 1.38 0.75
N CYS A 40 -6.84 2.08 1.77
CA CYS A 40 -7.42 1.51 2.97
C CYS A 40 -8.75 2.17 3.28
N GLU A 41 -9.64 1.43 3.93
CA GLU A 41 -10.73 2.04 4.68
C GLU A 41 -10.19 3.06 5.68
N PRO A 42 -10.87 4.21 5.85
CA PRO A 42 -10.35 5.32 6.62
C PRO A 42 -10.11 4.94 8.09
N GLY A 43 -9.17 5.64 8.71
CA GLY A 43 -8.90 5.56 10.13
C GLY A 43 -7.67 4.72 10.50
N LEU A 44 -7.44 4.65 11.81
CA LEU A 44 -6.28 3.96 12.39
C LEU A 44 -6.60 2.48 12.64
N GLY A 45 -5.57 1.71 13.01
CA GLY A 45 -5.71 0.31 13.39
C GLY A 45 -5.20 -0.64 12.32
N GLU A 46 -5.55 -1.91 12.48
CA GLU A 46 -5.20 -2.98 11.55
C GLU A 46 -6.25 -3.09 10.44
N LYS A 47 -5.77 -3.21 9.22
CA LYS A 47 -6.51 -3.41 7.98
C LYS A 47 -6.01 -4.70 7.34
N ARG A 48 -6.89 -5.45 6.67
CA ARG A 48 -6.54 -6.72 6.01
C ARG A 48 -6.66 -6.63 4.51
N ILE A 49 -5.73 -7.31 3.83
CA ILE A 49 -5.73 -7.51 2.39
C ILE A 49 -6.18 -8.94 2.11
N GLY A 50 -6.99 -9.10 1.06
CA GLY A 50 -7.52 -10.39 0.64
C GLY A 50 -8.89 -10.70 1.24
N ASP A 51 -9.42 -11.87 0.88
CA ASP A 51 -10.73 -12.31 1.31
C ASP A 51 -10.63 -12.92 2.72
N SER A 52 -10.82 -12.10 3.75
CA SER A 52 -11.19 -12.66 5.04
C SER A 52 -12.65 -13.05 4.94
N GLY A 53 -12.95 -14.36 4.94
CA GLY A 53 -14.33 -14.87 4.92
C GLY A 53 -15.26 -14.23 5.97
N ASP A 54 -14.69 -13.55 6.97
CA ASP A 54 -15.38 -12.56 7.80
C ASP A 54 -15.37 -11.16 7.17
N ARG A 55 -16.55 -10.71 6.71
CA ARG A 55 -16.82 -9.35 6.19
C ARG A 55 -16.56 -8.18 7.18
N VAL A 56 -16.08 -8.45 8.39
CA VAL A 56 -16.10 -7.49 9.51
C VAL A 56 -14.79 -6.68 9.63
N TRP A 57 -13.70 -7.13 8.99
CA TRP A 57 -12.41 -6.44 9.12
C TRP A 57 -12.31 -5.25 8.16
N PRO A 58 -11.74 -4.12 8.61
CA PRO A 58 -11.52 -2.99 7.72
C PRO A 58 -10.57 -3.36 6.58
N ARG A 59 -10.96 -3.05 5.35
CA ARG A 59 -10.26 -3.52 4.15
C ARG A 59 -9.06 -2.66 3.77
N ALA A 60 -8.06 -3.29 3.20
CA ALA A 60 -6.95 -2.68 2.48
C ALA A 60 -6.73 -3.38 1.14
N ALA A 61 -6.27 -2.63 0.16
CA ALA A 61 -5.84 -3.13 -1.14
C ALA A 61 -4.60 -2.34 -1.60
N GLY A 62 -3.83 -2.89 -2.52
CA GLY A 62 -2.66 -2.20 -3.04
C GLY A 62 -1.91 -3.00 -4.08
N PHE A 63 -0.84 -2.40 -4.56
CA PHE A 63 0.14 -3.06 -5.42
C PHE A 63 1.55 -2.62 -5.05
N PHE A 64 2.51 -3.43 -5.49
CA PHE A 64 3.92 -3.21 -5.34
C PHE A 64 4.56 -3.13 -6.72
N ILE A 65 5.37 -2.10 -6.96
CA ILE A 65 6.04 -1.84 -8.22
C ILE A 65 7.53 -1.99 -7.99
N GLN A 66 8.19 -2.76 -8.85
CA GLN A 66 9.63 -2.73 -9.02
C GLN A 66 9.94 -1.96 -10.30
N GLU A 67 10.57 -0.79 -10.17
CA GLU A 67 10.83 0.12 -11.30
C GLU A 67 11.99 -0.35 -12.20
N ARG A 68 12.95 -1.10 -11.64
CA ARG A 68 14.16 -1.56 -12.34
C ARG A 68 14.54 -2.99 -12.00
N GLY A 69 15.24 -3.65 -12.92
CA GLY A 69 15.79 -4.99 -12.75
C GLY A 69 15.03 -6.08 -13.50
N ARG A 70 15.47 -7.33 -13.37
CA ARG A 70 14.91 -8.48 -14.12
C ARG A 70 13.43 -8.76 -13.82
N HIS A 71 12.98 -8.37 -12.63
CA HIS A 71 11.61 -8.52 -12.16
C HIS A 71 10.86 -7.17 -12.17
N ALA A 72 11.28 -6.23 -13.00
CA ALA A 72 10.58 -4.95 -13.14
C ALA A 72 9.13 -5.19 -13.57
N GLY A 73 8.21 -4.49 -12.90
CA GLY A 73 6.78 -4.68 -13.09
C GLY A 73 5.96 -4.33 -11.86
N LEU A 74 4.66 -4.51 -11.99
CA LEU A 74 3.67 -4.32 -10.94
C LEU A 74 3.12 -5.68 -10.52
N THR A 75 3.05 -5.92 -9.21
CA THR A 75 2.39 -7.10 -8.63
C THR A 75 1.32 -6.67 -7.64
N ARG A 76 0.15 -7.31 -7.69
CA ARG A 76 -0.97 -7.00 -6.80
C ARG A 76 -0.80 -7.68 -5.45
N MET A 77 -1.31 -7.05 -4.41
CA MET A 77 -1.34 -7.64 -3.09
C MET A 77 -2.52 -8.59 -2.97
N THR A 78 -2.28 -9.81 -2.53
CA THR A 78 -3.29 -10.87 -2.45
C THR A 78 -3.69 -11.19 -1.02
N ALA A 79 -2.77 -11.01 -0.06
CA ALA A 79 -3.04 -11.26 1.35
C ALA A 79 -2.16 -10.40 2.27
N GLY A 80 -2.58 -10.23 3.52
CA GLY A 80 -1.73 -9.67 4.58
C GLY A 80 -2.40 -8.61 5.44
N THR A 81 -1.58 -7.87 6.17
CA THR A 81 -2.02 -6.85 7.12
C THR A 81 -1.30 -5.53 6.90
N VAL A 82 -2.06 -4.44 7.05
CA VAL A 82 -1.57 -3.06 7.10
C VAL A 82 -2.01 -2.48 8.43
N ARG A 83 -1.06 -2.05 9.28
CA ARG A 83 -1.37 -1.45 10.57
C ARG A 83 -0.96 0.02 10.58
N VAL A 84 -1.95 0.89 10.78
CA VAL A 84 -1.78 2.35 10.78
C VAL A 84 -1.85 2.87 12.22
N LYS A 85 -0.81 3.58 12.64
CA LYS A 85 -0.69 4.15 13.98
C LYS A 85 -0.39 5.65 13.89
N ARG A 86 -0.85 6.41 14.90
CA ARG A 86 -0.35 7.77 15.10
C ARG A 86 1.11 7.74 15.56
N VAL A 87 1.88 8.74 15.15
CA VAL A 87 3.19 8.99 15.74
C VAL A 87 2.99 9.92 16.94
N PRO A 88 3.35 9.51 18.17
CA PRO A 88 3.24 10.36 19.36
C PRO A 88 3.97 11.69 19.14
N PHE A 89 3.37 12.79 19.63
CA PHE A 89 3.95 14.15 19.58
C PHE A 89 4.20 14.75 18.18
N ALA A 90 3.86 14.04 17.10
CA ALA A 90 4.08 14.51 15.73
C ALA A 90 2.83 15.15 15.07
N GLY A 91 1.75 15.31 15.83
CA GLY A 91 0.48 15.81 15.33
C GLY A 91 -0.23 14.87 14.35
N ARG A 92 -1.29 15.39 13.69
CA ARG A 92 -2.10 14.61 12.72
C ARG A 92 -1.40 14.39 11.38
N LYS A 93 -0.32 15.15 11.09
CA LYS A 93 0.40 15.16 9.82
C LYS A 93 1.37 13.99 9.62
N ARG A 94 1.46 13.06 10.58
CA ARG A 94 2.36 11.90 10.50
C ARG A 94 1.68 10.61 10.93
N ARG A 95 1.90 9.55 10.15
CA ARG A 95 1.43 8.20 10.45
C ARG A 95 2.59 7.21 10.41
N LYS A 96 2.59 6.24 11.33
CA LYS A 96 3.44 5.05 11.24
C LYS A 96 2.60 3.96 10.58
N ILE A 97 3.14 3.35 9.53
CA ILE A 97 2.49 2.27 8.80
C ILE A 97 3.40 1.06 8.91
N GLU A 98 2.84 -0.06 9.37
CA GLU A 98 3.49 -1.36 9.45
C GLU A 98 2.80 -2.29 8.47
N VAL A 99 3.56 -3.02 7.65
CA VAL A 99 3.04 -3.90 6.62
C VAL A 99 3.63 -5.30 6.74
N ALA A 100 2.79 -6.30 6.48
CA ALA A 100 3.18 -7.69 6.26
C ALA A 100 2.25 -8.26 5.20
N ILE A 101 2.72 -8.37 3.95
CA ILE A 101 1.91 -8.51 2.74
C ILE A 101 2.50 -9.60 1.86
N GLN A 102 1.62 -10.32 1.17
CA GLN A 102 1.94 -11.26 0.11
C GLN A 102 1.36 -10.74 -1.22
N CYS A 103 2.13 -10.91 -2.29
CA CYS A 103 1.80 -10.47 -3.64
C CYS A 103 1.47 -11.66 -4.57
N ASP A 104 0.89 -11.38 -5.73
CA ASP A 104 0.45 -12.40 -6.71
C ASP A 104 1.61 -13.20 -7.32
N ASP A 105 2.81 -12.61 -7.39
CA ASP A 105 4.05 -13.22 -7.87
C ASP A 105 4.76 -14.06 -6.80
N GLY A 106 4.15 -14.21 -5.62
CA GLY A 106 4.71 -14.89 -4.45
C GLY A 106 5.65 -14.03 -3.61
N THR A 107 5.86 -12.76 -3.97
CA THR A 107 6.68 -11.84 -3.18
C THR A 107 6.07 -11.61 -1.80
N VAL A 108 6.90 -11.70 -0.77
CA VAL A 108 6.51 -11.39 0.61
C VAL A 108 7.22 -10.12 1.07
N LEU A 109 6.44 -9.12 1.47
CA LEU A 109 6.90 -7.81 1.90
C LEU A 109 6.60 -7.62 3.39
N SER A 110 7.59 -7.20 4.16
CA SER A 110 7.35 -6.73 5.52
C SER A 110 8.15 -5.47 5.81
N GLY A 111 7.60 -4.56 6.59
CA GLY A 111 8.28 -3.30 6.80
C GLY A 111 7.53 -2.30 7.65
N GLN A 112 8.21 -1.19 7.91
CA GLN A 112 7.63 -0.04 8.57
C GLN A 112 8.06 1.23 7.87
N MET A 113 7.15 2.19 7.82
CA MET A 113 7.39 3.50 7.22
C MET A 113 6.74 4.59 8.08
N ARG A 114 7.32 5.79 8.02
CA ARG A 114 6.77 6.99 8.66
C ARG A 114 6.32 7.91 7.55
N ALA A 115 5.02 7.94 7.30
CA ALA A 115 4.43 8.75 6.24
C ALA A 115 4.12 10.17 6.73
N VAL A 116 4.30 11.14 5.84
CA VAL A 116 3.91 12.54 6.05
C VAL A 116 2.72 12.86 5.16
N GLU A 117 1.81 13.70 5.64
CA GLU A 117 0.65 14.11 4.85
C GLU A 117 1.10 14.94 3.64
N SER A 118 0.73 14.50 2.42
CA SER A 118 1.04 15.22 1.19
C SER A 118 0.08 14.81 0.07
N LEU A 119 -0.89 15.67 -0.23
CA LEU A 119 -1.82 15.49 -1.34
C LEU A 119 -1.11 15.57 -2.70
N LEU A 120 -0.13 16.46 -2.82
CA LEU A 120 0.58 16.70 -4.08
C LEU A 120 1.31 15.44 -4.57
N GLU A 121 2.10 14.81 -3.70
CA GLU A 121 2.89 13.62 -4.04
C GLU A 121 2.01 12.43 -4.41
N LEU A 122 0.87 12.28 -3.72
CA LEU A 122 -0.12 11.27 -4.05
C LEU A 122 -0.79 11.57 -5.40
N ARG A 123 -1.19 12.82 -5.63
CA ARG A 123 -1.82 13.22 -6.90
C ARG A 123 -0.86 12.99 -8.08
N ASP A 124 0.39 13.43 -7.96
CA ASP A 124 1.40 13.28 -9.02
C ASP A 124 1.64 11.80 -9.36
N PHE A 125 1.60 10.91 -8.35
CA PHE A 125 1.66 9.47 -8.59
C PHE A 125 0.39 8.93 -9.26
N GLN A 126 -0.79 9.36 -8.81
CA GLN A 126 -2.10 8.89 -9.29
C GLN A 126 -2.44 9.38 -10.69
N GLU A 127 -1.96 10.56 -11.08
CA GLU A 127 -2.16 11.15 -12.42
C GLU A 127 -1.00 10.83 -13.37
N GLY A 128 0.06 10.18 -12.85
CA GLY A 128 1.26 9.84 -13.60
C GLY A 128 1.18 8.51 -14.37
N PRO A 129 2.33 7.86 -14.61
CA PRO A 129 2.42 6.64 -15.41
C PRO A 129 1.57 5.45 -14.91
N HIS A 130 1.17 5.46 -13.65
CA HIS A 130 0.40 4.39 -13.00
C HIS A 130 -1.09 4.71 -12.84
N ALA A 131 -1.60 5.74 -13.52
CA ALA A 131 -2.98 6.19 -13.38
C ALA A 131 -4.02 5.08 -13.66
N ALA A 132 -3.77 4.26 -14.68
CA ALA A 132 -4.65 3.15 -15.04
C ALA A 132 -4.71 2.08 -13.94
N ASP A 133 -3.56 1.72 -13.36
CA ASP A 133 -3.46 0.74 -12.27
C ASP A 133 -4.14 1.24 -10.99
N VAL A 134 -3.97 2.54 -10.67
CA VAL A 134 -4.64 3.20 -9.56
C VAL A 134 -6.15 3.20 -9.75
N ALA A 135 -6.63 3.51 -10.95
CA ALA A 135 -8.06 3.51 -11.25
C ALA A 135 -8.69 2.12 -11.13
N ALA A 136 -8.00 1.09 -11.64
CA ALA A 136 -8.43 -0.30 -11.50
C ALA A 136 -8.49 -0.72 -10.02
N LEU A 137 -7.44 -0.43 -9.24
CA LEU A 137 -7.41 -0.72 -7.80
C LEU A 137 -8.54 -0.04 -7.03
N ALA A 138 -8.81 1.24 -7.33
CA ALA A 138 -9.88 2.00 -6.69
C ALA A 138 -11.28 1.48 -7.05
N ALA A 139 -11.45 0.92 -8.26
CA ALA A 139 -12.69 0.24 -8.62
C ALA A 139 -12.86 -1.04 -7.80
N ASP A 140 -11.85 -1.90 -7.73
CA ASP A 140 -11.91 -3.17 -6.98
C ASP A 140 -12.13 -2.94 -5.48
N HIS A 141 -11.47 -1.94 -4.90
CA HIS A 141 -11.61 -1.64 -3.47
C HIS A 141 -13.04 -1.19 -3.10
N ARG A 142 -13.72 -0.43 -3.98
CA ARG A 142 -15.10 0.04 -3.76
C ARG A 142 -16.14 -1.08 -3.85
N HIS A 143 -15.97 -2.00 -4.81
CA HIS A 143 -16.95 -3.06 -5.05
C HIS A 143 -16.74 -4.28 -4.15
N GLY A 144 -15.62 -4.34 -3.42
CA GLY A 144 -15.18 -5.55 -2.74
C GLY A 144 -14.66 -6.59 -3.73
N PRO A 145 -13.98 -7.66 -3.26
CA PRO A 145 -13.58 -8.72 -4.16
C PRO A 145 -14.82 -9.27 -4.88
N PRO A 146 -14.74 -9.55 -6.20
CA PRO A 146 -15.81 -10.27 -6.86
C PRO A 146 -16.06 -11.53 -6.06
N ALA A 147 -17.33 -11.83 -5.75
CA ALA A 147 -17.68 -13.10 -5.13
C ALA A 147 -17.15 -14.20 -6.05
N HIS A 148 -16.04 -14.83 -5.68
CA HIS A 148 -15.55 -16.00 -6.39
C HIS A 148 -16.66 -17.04 -6.26
N ALA A 149 -17.44 -17.20 -7.32
CA ALA A 149 -18.36 -18.31 -7.47
C ALA A 149 -17.50 -19.57 -7.34
N GLY A 150 -17.63 -20.23 -6.19
CA GLY A 150 -16.97 -21.50 -5.95
C GLY A 150 -17.41 -22.46 -7.04
N ILE A 151 -16.51 -22.76 -7.97
CA ILE A 151 -16.62 -23.95 -8.80
C ILE A 151 -16.25 -25.09 -7.84
N ARG A 152 -17.29 -25.72 -7.30
CA ARG A 152 -17.21 -27.06 -6.73
C ARG A 152 -17.44 -28.07 -7.85
#